data_AF-A0A838KND4-F1
#
_entry.id   AF-A0A838KND4-F1
#
_cell.length_a   1.000
_cell.length_b   1.000
_cell.length_c   1.000
_cell.angle_alpha   90.00
_cell.angle_beta   90.00
_cell.angle_gamma   90.00
#
_symmetry.space_group_name_H-M   'P 1'
#
loop_
_entity.id
_entity.type
_entity.pdbx_description
1 polymer ?
#
loop_
_entity_poly.entity_id
_entity_poly.type
_entity_poly.pdbx_seq_one_letter_code
_entity_poly.pdbx_strand_id
1 'polypeptide(L)'
;AAFVTDHAQRVDFYCWLQWLLDGQLQAASGDLNVIQDLPIGVDGGGADAWAWQETLATGVRIGAPPDIFNAAGQDWGSPPLTPWRLRAADYEPFIASIRATMASAGGIRIDHVMGLFRLWWVPQDASPADGAYVRYPSADLLDIVALESHRARSVVVGEDLGTVEPGVRDALADHAMLSYRLLWFEDEDPAQWPQSSMAAITTHDLPTIAGLWTGTDVTEQAACSDASADELERGRQSLLRRLVEPSGLGASAAVADAVVAAHRLLGRSPSLLLAATLEDAVAEERRPNIPGAATRGNWCVPLAVRVEDLPSHPTAQAVAGVLRAAVCGLRSAVCGDDMG
;
A
#
# COMPACT_ATOMS: atom_id res chain seq x y z
N ALA A 1 18.16 28.02 18.41
CA ALA A 1 18.11 29.49 18.18
C ALA A 1 19.34 29.99 17.44
N ALA A 2 20.55 29.92 18.02
CA ALA A 2 21.78 30.42 17.37
C ALA A 2 22.01 29.84 15.96
N PHE A 3 21.94 28.51 15.79
CA PHE A 3 22.08 27.87 14.47
C PHE A 3 21.10 28.44 13.41
N VAL A 4 19.83 28.66 13.77
CA VAL A 4 18.84 29.20 12.83
C VAL A 4 19.20 30.62 12.42
N THR A 5 19.63 31.45 13.36
CA THR A 5 20.08 32.83 13.08
C THR A 5 21.32 32.83 12.19
N ASP A 6 22.31 31.99 12.48
CA ASP A 6 23.59 31.94 11.76
C ASP A 6 23.46 31.30 10.37
N HIS A 7 22.39 30.52 10.14
CA HIS A 7 22.13 29.80 8.90
C HIS A 7 20.77 30.12 8.28
N ALA A 8 20.25 31.34 8.49
CA ALA A 8 18.91 31.74 8.05
C ALA A 8 18.65 31.43 6.55
N GLN A 9 19.59 31.76 5.67
CA GLN A 9 19.47 31.47 4.23
C GLN A 9 19.32 29.98 3.93
N ARG A 10 19.99 29.11 4.70
CA ARG A 10 19.86 27.66 4.54
C ARG A 10 18.48 27.19 4.98
N VAL A 11 17.97 27.72 6.08
CA VAL A 11 16.61 27.41 6.56
C VAL A 11 15.59 27.86 5.52
N ASP A 12 15.68 29.11 5.06
CA ASP A 12 14.78 29.67 4.04
C ASP A 12 14.82 28.87 2.74
N PHE A 13 16.00 28.38 2.33
CA PHE A 13 16.14 27.51 1.16
C PHE A 13 15.33 26.21 1.30
N TYR A 14 15.38 25.53 2.44
CA TYR A 14 14.59 24.31 2.64
C TYR A 14 13.08 24.59 2.77
N CYS A 15 12.70 25.72 3.39
CA CYS A 15 11.31 26.17 3.39
C CYS A 15 10.81 26.45 1.96
N TRP A 16 11.64 27.10 1.14
CA TRP A 16 11.34 27.36 -0.27
C TRP A 16 11.23 26.07 -1.09
N LEU A 17 12.08 25.06 -0.83
CA LEU A 17 11.94 23.75 -1.45
C LEU A 17 10.60 23.08 -1.12
N GLN A 18 10.18 23.10 0.15
CA GLN A 18 8.87 22.55 0.55
C GLN A 18 7.72 23.29 -0.14
N TRP A 19 7.79 24.61 -0.23
CA TRP A 19 6.81 25.42 -0.97
C TRP A 19 6.79 25.08 -2.47
N LEU A 20 7.94 24.88 -3.10
CA LEU A 20 8.01 24.45 -4.50
C LEU A 20 7.42 23.07 -4.71
N LEU A 21 7.69 22.12 -3.82
CA LEU A 21 7.16 20.75 -3.90
C LEU A 21 5.63 20.76 -3.81
N ASP A 22 5.05 21.52 -2.87
CA ASP A 22 3.60 21.67 -2.76
C ASP A 22 2.99 22.24 -4.06
N GLY A 23 3.56 23.33 -4.58
CA GLY A 23 3.08 23.94 -5.83
C GLY A 23 3.22 23.02 -7.05
N GLN A 24 4.31 22.26 -7.15
CA GLN A 24 4.51 21.30 -8.24
C GLN A 24 3.55 20.11 -8.13
N LEU A 25 3.33 19.58 -6.93
CA LEU A 25 2.40 18.48 -6.70
C LEU A 25 0.96 18.88 -7.03
N GLN A 26 0.54 20.08 -6.61
CA GLN A 26 -0.77 20.63 -6.98
C GLN A 26 -0.90 20.77 -8.50
N ALA A 27 0.12 21.34 -9.17
CA ALA A 27 0.10 21.51 -10.62
C ALA A 27 0.08 20.17 -11.38
N ALA A 28 0.80 19.17 -10.90
CA ALA A 28 0.84 17.84 -11.51
C ALA A 28 -0.45 17.04 -11.28
N SER A 29 -1.08 17.20 -10.12
CA SER A 29 -2.34 16.54 -9.77
C SER A 29 -3.51 17.13 -10.55
N GLY A 30 -3.53 18.45 -10.75
CA GLY A 30 -4.62 19.14 -11.44
C GLY A 30 -5.98 18.82 -10.82
N ASP A 31 -6.92 18.35 -11.63
CA ASP A 31 -8.26 17.93 -11.19
C ASP A 31 -8.35 16.43 -10.82
N LEU A 32 -7.22 15.70 -10.82
CA LEU A 32 -7.21 14.28 -10.47
C LEU A 32 -7.36 14.11 -8.96
N ASN A 33 -8.18 13.13 -8.57
CA ASN A 33 -8.20 12.65 -7.19
C ASN A 33 -6.98 11.76 -6.93
N VAL A 34 -5.88 12.37 -6.50
CA VAL A 34 -4.67 11.63 -6.13
C VAL A 34 -4.85 11.00 -4.75
N ILE A 35 -4.63 9.69 -4.66
CA ILE A 35 -4.55 8.96 -3.39
C ILE A 35 -3.07 8.89 -3.02
N GLN A 36 -2.68 9.59 -1.96
CA GLN A 36 -1.32 9.53 -1.40
C GLN A 36 -1.16 8.31 -0.50
N ASP A 37 0.07 7.85 -0.28
CA ASP A 37 0.37 6.70 0.59
C ASP A 37 1.10 7.17 1.86
N LEU A 38 0.55 6.88 3.04
CA LEU A 38 1.15 7.21 4.33
C LEU A 38 1.96 6.01 4.82
N PRO A 39 3.30 6.10 4.88
CA PRO A 39 4.13 5.02 5.40
C PRO A 39 3.89 4.80 6.90
N ILE A 40 4.18 3.59 7.36
CA ILE A 40 3.98 3.18 8.76
C ILE A 40 4.87 3.92 9.78
N GLY A 41 5.95 4.56 9.33
CA GLY A 41 6.91 5.21 10.20
C GLY A 41 7.92 6.08 9.48
N VAL A 42 8.87 6.60 10.27
CA VAL A 42 9.93 7.51 9.83
C VAL A 42 11.30 6.90 10.09
N ASP A 43 12.35 7.48 9.48
CA ASP A 43 13.72 7.12 9.83
C ASP A 43 14.09 7.62 11.24
N GLY A 44 14.69 6.76 12.07
CA GLY A 44 15.03 7.09 13.46
C GLY A 44 16.15 8.13 13.62
N GLY A 45 16.91 8.41 12.57
CA GLY A 45 17.87 9.51 12.49
C GLY A 45 17.36 10.72 11.70
N GLY A 46 16.10 10.69 11.26
CA GLY A 46 15.49 11.70 10.40
C GLY A 46 15.00 12.96 11.11
N ALA A 47 14.45 13.89 10.32
CA ALA A 47 13.95 15.18 10.80
C ALA A 47 12.76 15.02 11.75
N ASP A 48 11.82 14.14 11.43
CA ASP A 48 10.65 13.83 12.26
C ASP A 48 11.06 13.19 13.58
N ALA A 49 12.02 12.26 13.53
CA ALA A 49 12.57 11.67 14.74
C ALA A 49 13.27 12.71 15.62
N TRP A 50 13.92 13.72 15.04
CA TRP A 50 14.50 14.85 15.76
C TRP A 50 13.43 15.83 16.31
N ALA A 51 12.36 16.08 15.57
CA ALA A 51 11.29 16.99 15.99
C ALA A 51 10.42 16.40 17.11
N TRP A 52 10.21 15.08 17.08
CA TRP A 52 9.27 14.36 17.94
C TRP A 52 9.95 13.34 18.87
N GLN A 53 11.21 13.61 19.26
CA GLN A 53 12.02 12.73 20.11
C GLN A 53 11.28 12.26 21.37
N GLU A 54 10.51 13.16 21.99
CA GLU A 54 9.80 12.87 23.22
C GLU A 54 8.61 11.92 23.01
N THR A 55 8.05 11.82 21.81
CA THR A 55 6.91 10.93 21.52
C THR A 55 7.31 9.60 20.92
N LEU A 56 8.56 9.43 20.47
CA LEU A 56 9.05 8.17 19.89
C LEU A 56 9.66 7.26 20.95
N ALA A 57 9.52 5.95 20.74
CA ALA A 57 10.19 4.95 21.56
C ALA A 57 11.62 4.73 21.09
N THR A 58 12.58 4.77 22.01
CA THR A 58 14.00 4.49 21.76
C THR A 58 14.34 3.03 22.03
N GLY A 59 15.28 2.45 21.28
CA GLY A 59 15.76 1.07 21.50
C GLY A 59 14.80 -0.02 21.01
N VAL A 60 13.77 0.36 20.26
CA VAL A 60 12.79 -0.53 19.64
C VAL A 60 12.50 -0.06 18.21
N ARG A 61 12.14 -1.02 17.35
CA ARG A 61 11.79 -0.79 15.95
C ARG A 61 10.44 -1.43 15.64
N ILE A 62 9.72 -0.88 14.67
CA ILE A 62 8.50 -1.48 14.13
C ILE A 62 8.91 -2.65 13.24
N GLY A 63 8.14 -3.73 13.28
CA GLY A 63 8.32 -4.86 12.38
C GLY A 63 7.03 -5.66 12.20
N ALA A 64 7.20 -6.92 11.83
CA ALA A 64 6.14 -7.93 11.79
C ALA A 64 6.64 -9.24 12.39
N PRO A 65 5.77 -10.01 13.07
CA PRO A 65 6.14 -11.33 13.57
C PRO A 65 6.43 -12.30 12.40
N PRO A 66 7.11 -13.43 12.66
CA PRO A 66 7.19 -14.53 11.71
C PRO A 66 5.83 -14.95 11.17
N ASP A 67 5.74 -15.12 9.85
CA ASP A 67 4.53 -15.58 9.17
C ASP A 67 4.84 -16.60 8.06
N ILE A 68 3.80 -17.02 7.32
CA ILE A 68 3.91 -18.03 6.26
C ILE A 68 4.71 -17.57 5.04
N PHE A 69 4.87 -16.26 4.84
CA PHE A 69 5.62 -15.67 3.73
C PHE A 69 7.04 -15.30 4.14
N ASN A 70 7.25 -14.94 5.41
CA ASN A 70 8.55 -14.65 5.99
C ASN A 70 8.69 -15.31 7.37
N ALA A 71 9.30 -16.49 7.39
CA ALA A 71 9.50 -17.29 8.60
C ALA A 71 10.46 -16.65 9.63
N ALA A 72 11.24 -15.64 9.23
CA ALA A 72 12.10 -14.89 10.15
C ALA A 72 11.40 -13.69 10.79
N GLY A 73 10.22 -13.30 10.29
CA GLY A 73 9.58 -12.03 10.58
C GLY A 73 10.29 -10.87 9.87
N GLN A 74 9.86 -9.64 10.17
CA GLN A 74 10.38 -8.44 9.51
C GLN A 74 10.77 -7.38 10.52
N ASP A 75 11.82 -6.64 10.21
CA ASP A 75 12.22 -5.41 10.88
C ASP A 75 12.18 -4.28 9.86
N TRP A 76 11.39 -3.25 10.12
CA TRP A 76 11.17 -2.14 9.20
C TRP A 76 12.01 -0.90 9.54
N GLY A 77 12.85 -0.95 10.57
CA GLY A 77 13.82 0.12 10.85
C GLY A 77 13.27 1.35 11.58
N SER A 78 11.96 1.60 11.52
CA SER A 78 11.35 2.80 12.10
C SER A 78 11.13 2.70 13.62
N PRO A 79 11.41 3.75 14.41
CA PRO A 79 10.98 3.80 15.79
C PRO A 79 9.46 4.01 15.87
N PRO A 80 8.73 3.30 16.76
CA PRO A 80 7.30 3.52 16.95
C PRO A 80 7.01 4.79 17.76
N LEU A 81 5.87 5.42 17.48
CA LEU A 81 5.27 6.39 18.40
C LEU A 81 4.86 5.68 19.70
N THR A 82 5.22 6.26 20.84
CA THR A 82 4.85 5.73 22.16
C THR A 82 3.39 6.08 22.45
N PRO A 83 2.46 5.11 22.62
CA PRO A 83 1.02 5.37 22.66
C PRO A 83 0.58 6.41 23.72
N TRP A 84 1.09 6.30 24.95
CA TRP A 84 0.73 7.22 26.02
C TRP A 84 1.38 8.60 25.91
N ARG A 85 2.58 8.67 25.31
CA ARG A 85 3.24 9.98 25.06
C ARG A 85 2.60 10.69 23.89
N LEU A 86 2.19 9.95 22.86
CA LEU A 86 1.39 10.47 21.76
C LEU A 86 0.10 11.10 22.28
N ARG A 87 -0.62 10.41 23.17
CA ARG A 87 -1.81 10.96 23.84
C ARG A 87 -1.50 12.20 24.70
N ALA A 88 -0.40 12.18 25.44
CA ALA A 88 0.03 13.33 26.25
C ALA A 88 0.47 14.56 25.41
N ALA A 89 0.81 14.33 24.15
CA ALA A 89 1.13 15.36 23.16
C ALA A 89 -0.10 15.70 22.27
N ASP A 90 -1.32 15.41 22.74
CA ASP A 90 -2.57 15.67 22.02
C ASP A 90 -2.61 15.10 20.59
N TYR A 91 -1.90 13.98 20.38
CA TYR A 91 -1.77 13.29 19.09
C TYR A 91 -1.08 14.09 17.98
N GLU A 92 -0.42 15.20 18.30
CA GLU A 92 0.08 16.17 17.31
C GLU A 92 0.97 15.55 16.22
N PRO A 93 1.97 14.69 16.50
CA PRO A 93 2.76 14.04 15.45
C PRO A 93 1.90 13.27 14.43
N PHE A 94 0.91 12.52 14.91
CA PHE A 94 0.02 11.73 14.06
C PHE A 94 -0.92 12.63 13.23
N ILE A 95 -1.52 13.63 13.87
CA ILE A 95 -2.39 14.61 13.19
C ILE A 95 -1.60 15.37 12.12
N ALA A 96 -0.37 15.79 12.42
CA ALA A 96 0.49 16.51 11.49
C ALA A 96 0.82 15.64 10.27
N SER A 97 1.20 14.36 10.46
CA SER A 97 1.45 13.43 9.35
C SER A 97 0.20 13.23 8.48
N ILE A 98 -0.97 12.98 9.08
CA ILE A 98 -2.22 12.81 8.32
C ILE A 98 -2.57 14.04 7.51
N ARG A 99 -2.50 15.24 8.11
CA ARG A 99 -2.78 16.51 7.42
C ARG A 99 -1.80 16.77 6.28
N ALA A 100 -0.51 16.50 6.50
CA ALA A 100 0.52 16.68 5.49
C ALA A 100 0.31 15.74 4.30
N THR A 101 0.00 14.46 4.55
CA THR A 101 -0.25 13.49 3.48
C THR A 101 -1.55 13.75 2.73
N MET A 102 -2.60 14.23 3.41
CA MET A 102 -3.86 14.63 2.75
C MET A 102 -3.77 15.98 2.04
N ALA A 103 -2.71 16.77 2.27
CA ALA A 103 -2.59 18.08 1.66
C ALA A 103 -2.57 17.95 0.13
N SER A 104 -3.52 18.61 -0.54
CA SER A 104 -3.70 18.55 -2.00
C SER A 104 -4.01 17.14 -2.55
N ALA A 105 -4.43 16.19 -1.70
CA ALA A 105 -4.81 14.84 -2.10
C ALA A 105 -6.34 14.66 -2.09
N GLY A 106 -6.84 13.84 -3.03
CA GLY A 106 -8.22 13.37 -3.02
C GLY A 106 -8.43 12.11 -2.16
N GLY A 107 -7.33 11.51 -1.69
CA GLY A 107 -7.34 10.31 -0.87
C GLY A 107 -6.04 10.06 -0.12
N ILE A 108 -6.10 9.17 0.86
CA ILE A 108 -4.95 8.60 1.57
C ILE A 108 -5.10 7.08 1.65
N ARG A 109 -4.02 6.35 1.37
CA ARG A 109 -3.83 4.96 1.78
C ARG A 109 -2.99 4.99 3.06
N ILE A 110 -3.46 4.34 4.12
CA ILE A 110 -2.70 4.16 5.35
C ILE A 110 -2.06 2.79 5.27
N ASP A 111 -0.74 2.78 5.11
CA ASP A 111 0.06 1.57 5.11
C ASP A 111 -0.04 0.87 6.47
N HIS A 112 -0.17 -0.46 6.46
CA HIS A 112 -0.31 -1.28 7.65
C HIS A 112 -1.32 -0.69 8.66
N VAL A 113 -2.60 -0.55 8.26
CA VAL A 113 -3.63 0.14 9.05
C VAL A 113 -3.85 -0.47 10.45
N MET A 114 -3.46 -1.74 10.62
CA MET A 114 -3.36 -2.40 11.91
C MET A 114 -2.54 -1.61 12.93
N GLY A 115 -1.60 -0.76 12.49
CA GLY A 115 -0.80 0.14 13.32
C GLY A 115 -1.62 1.13 14.15
N LEU A 116 -2.86 1.44 13.74
CA LEU A 116 -3.80 2.22 14.55
C LEU A 116 -4.31 1.43 15.78
N PHE A 117 -4.20 0.10 15.77
CA PHE A 117 -4.66 -0.81 16.82
C PHE A 117 -3.51 -1.37 17.64
N ARG A 118 -2.48 -1.89 16.96
CA ARG A 118 -1.28 -2.43 17.57
C ARG A 118 -0.12 -2.44 16.58
N LEU A 119 1.09 -2.30 17.09
CA LEU A 119 2.31 -2.54 16.31
C LEU A 119 3.16 -3.62 16.95
N TRP A 120 3.83 -4.40 16.12
CA TRP A 120 4.84 -5.35 16.57
C TRP A 120 6.15 -4.60 16.83
N TRP A 121 6.54 -4.52 18.10
CA TRP A 121 7.77 -3.85 18.53
C TRP A 121 8.87 -4.88 18.67
N VAL A 122 9.98 -4.66 17.96
CA VAL A 122 11.19 -5.47 17.98
C VAL A 122 12.26 -4.71 18.75
N PRO A 123 12.84 -5.25 19.85
CA PRO A 123 13.99 -4.63 20.48
C PRO A 123 15.16 -4.48 19.50
N GLN A 124 15.87 -3.36 19.55
CA GLN A 124 16.91 -3.00 18.56
C GLN A 124 18.01 -4.07 18.38
N ASP A 125 18.29 -4.84 19.42
CA ASP A 125 19.33 -5.89 19.43
C ASP A 125 18.75 -7.31 19.41
N ALA A 126 17.49 -7.48 19.01
CA ALA A 126 16.79 -8.76 18.98
C ALA A 126 16.30 -9.13 17.57
N SER A 127 15.92 -10.40 17.39
CA SER A 127 15.29 -10.87 16.15
C SER A 127 13.84 -10.39 16.07
N PRO A 128 13.25 -10.21 14.86
CA PRO A 128 11.82 -9.97 14.74
C PRO A 128 10.94 -11.01 15.44
N ALA A 129 11.43 -12.25 15.58
CA ALA A 129 10.75 -13.31 16.34
C ALA A 129 10.61 -13.01 17.84
N ASP A 130 11.46 -12.14 18.40
CA ASP A 130 11.49 -11.79 19.83
C ASP A 130 10.67 -10.53 20.16
N GLY A 131 9.91 -10.02 19.18
CA GLY A 131 9.07 -8.85 19.38
C GLY A 131 7.79 -9.11 20.18
N ALA A 132 7.01 -8.06 20.37
CA ALA A 132 5.70 -8.14 21.00
C ALA A 132 4.74 -7.08 20.44
N TYR A 133 3.44 -7.40 20.43
CA TYR A 133 2.41 -6.41 20.09
C TYR A 133 2.21 -5.39 21.22
N VAL A 134 2.32 -4.11 20.88
CA VAL A 134 1.98 -2.98 21.74
C VAL A 134 0.70 -2.33 21.21
N ARG A 135 -0.32 -2.18 22.07
CA ARG A 135 -1.62 -1.61 21.70
C ARG A 135 -1.59 -0.08 21.63
N TYR A 136 -2.32 0.46 20.66
CA TYR A 136 -2.53 1.88 20.42
C TYR A 136 -3.99 2.26 20.78
N PRO A 137 -4.26 3.56 21.06
CA PRO A 137 -5.61 4.03 21.36
C PRO A 137 -6.44 4.14 20.07
N SER A 138 -6.82 3.00 19.50
CA SER A 138 -7.43 2.92 18.16
C SER A 138 -8.70 3.75 18.00
N ALA A 139 -9.54 3.84 19.03
CA ALA A 139 -10.73 4.70 18.99
C ALA A 139 -10.36 6.16 18.68
N ASP A 140 -9.46 6.73 19.49
CA ASP A 140 -8.97 8.11 19.31
C ASP A 140 -8.29 8.27 17.92
N LEU A 141 -7.48 7.30 17.48
CA LEU A 141 -6.76 7.39 16.20
C LEU A 141 -7.69 7.28 14.99
N LEU A 142 -8.68 6.39 15.01
CA LEU A 142 -9.67 6.24 13.94
C LEU A 142 -10.57 7.48 13.85
N ASP A 143 -11.01 8.03 14.99
CA ASP A 143 -11.78 9.27 15.07
C ASP A 143 -11.00 10.45 14.46
N ILE A 144 -9.69 10.54 14.75
CA ILE A 144 -8.81 11.56 14.18
C ILE A 144 -8.71 11.42 12.66
N VAL A 145 -8.47 10.20 12.15
CA VAL A 145 -8.36 9.96 10.70
C VAL A 145 -9.68 10.31 10.01
N ALA A 146 -10.82 9.90 10.56
CA ALA A 146 -12.14 10.23 10.02
C ALA A 146 -12.41 11.74 10.03
N LEU A 147 -12.05 12.44 11.11
CA LEU A 147 -12.19 13.89 11.22
C LEU A 147 -11.34 14.63 10.17
N GLU A 148 -10.07 14.27 10.06
CA GLU A 148 -9.15 14.93 9.12
C GLU A 148 -9.50 14.58 7.66
N SER A 149 -9.95 13.33 7.40
CA SER A 149 -10.53 12.92 6.12
C SER A 149 -11.73 13.77 5.74
N HIS A 150 -12.67 14.00 6.66
CA HIS A 150 -13.84 14.84 6.41
C HIS A 150 -13.43 16.29 6.09
N ARG A 151 -12.48 16.85 6.84
CA ARG A 151 -11.96 18.20 6.62
C ARG A 151 -11.27 18.36 5.27
N ALA A 152 -10.51 17.34 4.85
CA ALA A 152 -9.80 17.32 3.58
C ALA A 152 -10.69 16.89 2.40
N ARG A 153 -11.88 16.33 2.66
CA ARG A 153 -12.72 15.65 1.65
C ARG A 153 -11.98 14.51 0.95
N SER A 154 -11.18 13.79 1.73
CA SER A 154 -10.25 12.76 1.25
C SER A 154 -10.79 11.36 1.54
N VAL A 155 -10.81 10.47 0.55
CA VAL A 155 -11.10 9.04 0.81
C VAL A 155 -9.97 8.42 1.64
N VAL A 156 -10.30 7.44 2.49
CA VAL A 156 -9.30 6.70 3.28
C VAL A 156 -9.35 5.23 2.89
N VAL A 157 -8.19 4.67 2.54
CA VAL A 157 -7.99 3.24 2.32
C VAL A 157 -7.07 2.74 3.42
N GLY A 158 -7.54 1.83 4.27
CA GLY A 158 -6.68 1.14 5.22
C GLY A 158 -6.13 -0.12 4.56
N GLU A 159 -4.80 -0.25 4.49
CA GLU A 159 -4.21 -1.53 4.08
C GLU A 159 -4.34 -2.53 5.24
N ASP A 160 -5.31 -3.44 5.12
CA ASP A 160 -5.64 -4.46 6.10
C ASP A 160 -5.26 -5.88 5.63
N LEU A 161 -3.98 -6.07 5.25
CA LEU A 161 -3.43 -7.37 4.83
C LEU A 161 -2.60 -8.02 5.95
N GLY A 162 -2.31 -9.31 5.77
CA GLY A 162 -1.53 -10.09 6.74
C GLY A 162 -2.34 -10.49 7.97
N THR A 163 -1.76 -10.32 9.16
CA THR A 163 -2.37 -10.78 10.42
C THR A 163 -3.30 -9.73 11.03
N VAL A 164 -4.56 -9.72 10.57
CA VAL A 164 -5.60 -8.77 10.99
C VAL A 164 -6.33 -9.27 12.24
N GLU A 165 -6.41 -8.44 13.30
CA GLU A 165 -7.20 -8.79 14.50
C GLU A 165 -8.71 -8.81 14.20
N PRO A 166 -9.49 -9.70 14.85
CA PRO A 166 -10.95 -9.60 14.83
C PRO A 166 -11.43 -8.20 15.21
N GLY A 167 -12.40 -7.66 14.46
CA GLY A 167 -12.98 -6.34 14.69
C GLY A 167 -12.24 -5.17 14.02
N VAL A 168 -11.01 -5.35 13.48
CA VAL A 168 -10.31 -4.27 12.75
C VAL A 168 -11.13 -3.85 11.52
N ARG A 169 -11.57 -4.80 10.71
CA ARG A 169 -12.36 -4.54 9.50
C ARG A 169 -13.71 -3.89 9.80
N ASP A 170 -14.36 -4.31 10.88
CA ASP A 170 -15.61 -3.70 11.33
C ASP A 170 -15.38 -2.25 11.77
N ALA A 171 -14.32 -1.99 12.54
CA ALA A 171 -13.96 -0.64 12.96
C ALA A 171 -13.61 0.27 11.78
N LEU A 172 -12.92 -0.22 10.74
CA LEU A 172 -12.69 0.55 9.52
C LEU A 172 -14.00 0.91 8.82
N ALA A 173 -14.91 -0.06 8.69
CA ALA A 173 -16.22 0.14 8.07
C ALA A 173 -17.08 1.15 8.85
N ASP A 174 -17.08 1.08 10.18
CA ASP A 174 -17.80 2.01 11.07
C ASP A 174 -17.31 3.48 10.91
N HIS A 175 -16.07 3.66 10.48
CA HIS A 175 -15.48 4.99 10.21
C HIS A 175 -15.45 5.34 8.70
N ALA A 176 -16.18 4.59 7.87
CA ALA A 176 -16.23 4.76 6.41
C ALA A 176 -14.84 4.72 5.75
N MET A 177 -13.91 3.95 6.30
CA MET A 177 -12.61 3.68 5.71
C MET A 177 -12.70 2.43 4.85
N LEU A 178 -12.12 2.49 3.65
CA LEU A 178 -12.11 1.37 2.72
C LEU A 178 -11.10 0.31 3.18
N SER A 179 -11.51 -0.96 3.18
CA SER A 179 -10.58 -2.10 3.25
C SER A 179 -9.78 -2.21 1.94
N TYR A 180 -8.70 -2.99 1.94
CA TYR A 180 -7.86 -3.26 0.78
C TYR A 180 -7.87 -4.75 0.41
N ARG A 181 -8.33 -5.07 -0.79
CA ARG A 181 -8.57 -6.45 -1.25
C ARG A 181 -7.64 -6.80 -2.40
N LEU A 182 -6.88 -7.88 -2.24
CA LEU A 182 -5.91 -8.34 -3.22
C LEU A 182 -6.31 -9.70 -3.78
N LEU A 183 -6.37 -9.81 -5.10
CA LEU A 183 -6.67 -11.09 -5.77
C LEU A 183 -5.74 -12.22 -5.30
N TRP A 184 -4.47 -11.91 -4.99
CA TRP A 184 -3.49 -12.88 -4.51
C TRP A 184 -3.77 -13.41 -3.10
N PHE A 185 -4.50 -12.68 -2.27
CA PHE A 185 -4.69 -12.99 -0.85
C PHE A 185 -6.11 -13.45 -0.50
N GLU A 186 -7.10 -13.17 -1.34
CA GLU A 186 -8.51 -13.53 -1.09
C GLU A 186 -8.86 -14.90 -1.70
N ASP A 187 -9.53 -15.75 -0.92
CA ASP A 187 -10.02 -17.07 -1.37
C ASP A 187 -11.38 -16.98 -2.07
N GLU A 188 -12.15 -15.95 -1.74
CA GLU A 188 -13.46 -15.67 -2.29
C GLU A 188 -13.37 -15.08 -3.70
N ASP A 189 -14.38 -15.40 -4.52
CA ASP A 189 -14.55 -14.77 -5.82
C ASP A 189 -14.64 -13.24 -5.66
N PRO A 190 -13.94 -12.43 -6.50
CA PRO A 190 -14.00 -10.97 -6.42
C PRO A 190 -15.43 -10.39 -6.37
N ALA A 191 -16.41 -11.05 -6.99
CA ALA A 191 -17.81 -10.63 -6.94
C ALA A 191 -18.44 -10.63 -5.52
N GLN A 192 -17.79 -11.28 -4.55
CA GLN A 192 -18.23 -11.36 -3.15
C GLN A 192 -17.49 -10.36 -2.23
N TRP A 193 -16.52 -9.61 -2.77
CA TRP A 193 -15.77 -8.64 -1.96
C TRP A 193 -16.66 -7.46 -1.54
N PRO A 194 -16.36 -6.81 -0.40
CA PRO A 194 -17.18 -5.72 0.11
C PRO A 194 -17.10 -4.48 -0.79
N GLN A 195 -18.23 -3.81 -1.00
CA GLN A 195 -18.26 -2.54 -1.73
C GLN A 195 -17.37 -1.45 -1.07
N SER A 196 -17.32 -1.43 0.27
CA SER A 196 -16.44 -0.54 1.05
C SER A 196 -14.98 -1.00 1.04
N SER A 197 -14.41 -1.16 -0.15
CA SER A 197 -13.01 -1.51 -0.35
C SER A 197 -12.41 -0.88 -1.60
N MET A 198 -11.08 -0.83 -1.61
CA MET A 198 -10.27 -0.72 -2.81
C MET A 198 -9.75 -2.11 -3.17
N ALA A 199 -9.94 -2.51 -4.42
CA ALA A 199 -9.49 -3.80 -4.92
C ALA A 199 -8.32 -3.64 -5.88
N ALA A 200 -7.33 -4.51 -5.75
CA ALA A 200 -6.22 -4.65 -6.68
C ALA A 200 -5.90 -6.14 -6.90
N ILE A 201 -5.03 -6.43 -7.87
CA ILE A 201 -4.52 -7.79 -8.07
C ILE A 201 -3.29 -8.02 -7.19
N THR A 202 -2.37 -7.05 -7.23
CA THR A 202 -1.05 -7.08 -6.61
C THR A 202 -0.70 -5.72 -6.00
N THR A 203 0.48 -5.60 -5.40
CA THR A 203 1.05 -4.35 -4.85
C THR A 203 2.49 -4.20 -5.32
N HIS A 204 3.14 -3.11 -4.93
CA HIS A 204 4.57 -2.91 -5.18
C HIS A 204 5.47 -3.95 -4.48
N ASP A 205 4.95 -4.62 -3.44
CA ASP A 205 5.64 -5.66 -2.66
C ASP A 205 5.39 -7.08 -3.18
N LEU A 206 4.46 -7.25 -4.12
CA LEU A 206 4.01 -8.55 -4.61
C LEU A 206 4.40 -8.74 -6.08
N PRO A 207 4.51 -9.99 -6.56
CA PRO A 207 4.83 -10.23 -7.96
C PRO A 207 3.85 -9.52 -8.91
N THR A 208 4.40 -8.98 -10.00
CA THR A 208 3.56 -8.57 -11.14
C THR A 208 2.90 -9.82 -11.74
N ILE A 209 1.79 -9.64 -12.45
CA ILE A 209 1.12 -10.77 -13.11
C ILE A 209 2.07 -11.42 -14.11
N ALA A 210 2.85 -10.62 -14.84
CA ALA A 210 3.83 -11.11 -15.79
C ALA A 210 4.95 -11.93 -15.11
N GLY A 211 5.56 -11.40 -14.05
CA GLY A 211 6.61 -12.10 -13.30
C GLY A 211 6.12 -13.40 -12.65
N LEU A 212 4.87 -13.42 -12.18
CA LEU A 212 4.22 -14.62 -11.67
C LEU A 212 3.99 -15.66 -12.79
N TRP A 213 3.49 -15.21 -13.96
CA TRP A 213 3.16 -16.06 -15.10
C TRP A 213 4.39 -16.71 -15.72
N THR A 214 5.46 -15.92 -15.93
CA THR A 214 6.72 -16.40 -16.53
C THR A 214 7.61 -17.16 -15.55
N GLY A 215 7.44 -16.95 -14.24
CA GLY A 215 8.30 -17.50 -13.20
C GLY A 215 9.58 -16.69 -12.96
N THR A 216 9.72 -15.53 -13.60
CA THR A 216 10.85 -14.62 -13.37
C THR A 216 10.90 -14.14 -11.93
N ASP A 217 9.76 -13.92 -11.27
CA ASP A 217 9.74 -13.51 -9.86
C ASP A 217 10.32 -14.58 -8.92
N VAL A 218 10.08 -15.87 -9.17
CA VAL A 218 10.73 -16.97 -8.41
C VAL A 218 12.24 -16.95 -8.61
N THR A 219 12.68 -16.67 -9.83
CA THR A 219 14.12 -16.57 -10.14
C THR A 219 14.77 -15.40 -9.40
N GLU A 220 14.12 -14.23 -9.36
CA GLU A 220 14.60 -13.09 -8.59
C GLU A 220 14.62 -13.36 -7.08
N GLN A 221 13.54 -13.94 -6.54
CA GLN A 221 13.48 -14.28 -5.12
C GLN A 221 14.57 -15.27 -4.70
N ALA A 222 14.84 -16.29 -5.52
CA ALA A 222 15.91 -17.25 -5.27
C ALA A 222 17.30 -16.62 -5.29
N ALA A 223 17.49 -15.49 -5.99
CA ALA A 223 18.75 -14.76 -6.02
C ALA A 223 18.98 -13.88 -4.79
N CYS A 224 17.93 -13.56 -4.02
CA CYS A 224 18.00 -12.62 -2.90
C CYS A 224 17.49 -13.17 -1.56
N SER A 225 17.16 -14.45 -1.49
CA SER A 225 16.68 -15.11 -0.26
C SER A 225 17.28 -16.52 -0.13
N ASP A 226 17.23 -17.05 1.10
CA ASP A 226 17.65 -18.43 1.39
C ASP A 226 16.52 -19.45 1.18
N ALA A 227 15.37 -19.03 0.63
CA ALA A 227 14.24 -19.90 0.37
C ALA A 227 14.58 -20.92 -0.73
N SER A 228 14.12 -22.17 -0.56
CA SER A 228 14.37 -23.20 -1.58
C SER A 228 13.57 -22.95 -2.86
N ALA A 229 14.12 -23.33 -4.01
CA ALA A 229 13.42 -23.22 -5.29
C ALA A 229 12.05 -23.91 -5.29
N ASP A 230 11.94 -25.05 -4.59
CA ASP A 230 10.68 -25.79 -4.46
C ASP A 230 9.64 -25.04 -3.60
N GLU A 231 10.05 -24.31 -2.56
CA GLU A 231 9.16 -23.46 -1.76
C GLU A 231 8.63 -22.29 -2.57
N LEU A 232 9.52 -21.60 -3.28
CA LEU A 232 9.17 -20.46 -4.12
C LEU A 232 8.22 -20.87 -5.26
N GLU A 233 8.50 -22.00 -5.91
CA GLU A 233 7.63 -22.51 -6.97
C GLU A 233 6.27 -22.94 -6.43
N ARG A 234 6.19 -23.56 -5.25
CA ARG A 234 4.89 -23.85 -4.60
C ARG A 234 4.10 -22.57 -4.31
N GLY A 235 4.77 -21.52 -3.82
CA GLY A 235 4.16 -20.20 -3.61
C GLY A 235 3.59 -19.64 -4.91
N ARG A 236 4.39 -19.66 -5.99
CA ARG A 236 3.98 -19.23 -7.33
C ARG A 236 2.74 -19.99 -7.83
N GLN A 237 2.76 -21.31 -7.75
CA GLN A 237 1.63 -22.15 -8.17
C GLN A 237 0.37 -21.89 -7.35
N SER A 238 0.53 -21.60 -6.05
CA SER A 238 -0.60 -21.25 -5.20
C SER A 238 -1.30 -19.97 -5.69
N LEU A 239 -0.52 -18.92 -6.00
CA LEU A 239 -1.06 -17.67 -6.52
C LEU A 239 -1.64 -17.83 -7.93
N LEU A 240 -0.94 -18.56 -8.82
CA LEU A 240 -1.40 -18.76 -10.20
C LEU A 240 -2.75 -19.47 -10.30
N ARG A 241 -3.06 -20.40 -9.39
CA ARG A 241 -4.37 -21.06 -9.38
C ARG A 241 -5.53 -20.08 -9.26
N ARG A 242 -5.36 -18.99 -8.49
CA ARG A 242 -6.37 -17.93 -8.34
C ARG A 242 -6.70 -17.21 -9.66
N LEU A 243 -5.78 -17.25 -10.63
CA LEU A 243 -5.99 -16.74 -11.98
C LEU A 243 -6.43 -17.84 -12.96
N VAL A 244 -5.74 -18.97 -12.97
CA VAL A 244 -5.94 -20.04 -13.97
C VAL A 244 -7.30 -20.70 -13.81
N GLU A 245 -7.72 -21.05 -12.59
CA GLU A 245 -8.97 -21.78 -12.36
C GLU A 245 -10.20 -20.96 -12.81
N PRO A 246 -10.34 -19.66 -12.45
CA PRO A 246 -11.51 -18.89 -12.87
C PRO A 246 -11.44 -18.39 -14.32
N SER A 247 -10.25 -18.21 -14.89
CA SER A 247 -10.09 -17.71 -16.28
C SER A 247 -10.13 -18.81 -17.34
N GLY A 248 -9.82 -20.05 -16.96
CA GLY A 248 -9.67 -21.17 -17.90
C GLY A 248 -8.45 -21.03 -18.83
N LEU A 249 -7.50 -20.14 -18.51
CA LEU A 249 -6.30 -19.96 -19.32
C LEU A 249 -5.41 -21.20 -19.29
N GLY A 250 -4.95 -21.62 -20.47
CA GLY A 250 -3.93 -22.67 -20.58
C GLY A 250 -2.55 -22.13 -20.21
N ALA A 251 -1.65 -23.01 -19.77
CA ALA A 251 -0.28 -22.65 -19.40
C ALA A 251 0.54 -22.00 -20.53
N SER A 252 0.14 -22.18 -21.79
CA SER A 252 0.78 -21.58 -22.97
C SER A 252 0.16 -20.26 -23.42
N ALA A 253 -0.78 -19.69 -22.67
CA ALA A 253 -1.37 -18.40 -23.01
C ALA A 253 -0.32 -17.28 -22.94
N ALA A 254 -0.51 -16.24 -23.76
CA ALA A 254 0.40 -15.10 -23.75
C ALA A 254 0.29 -14.33 -22.44
N VAL A 255 1.39 -13.71 -21.99
CA VAL A 255 1.41 -12.90 -20.76
C VAL A 255 0.35 -11.80 -20.79
N ALA A 256 0.17 -11.14 -21.94
CA ALA A 256 -0.86 -10.12 -22.10
C ALA A 256 -2.28 -10.66 -21.85
N ASP A 257 -2.57 -11.90 -22.26
CA ASP A 257 -3.86 -12.54 -22.01
C ASP A 257 -4.06 -12.82 -20.51
N ALA A 258 -3.01 -13.25 -19.81
CA ALA A 258 -3.02 -13.46 -18.36
C ALA A 258 -3.29 -12.14 -17.60
N VAL A 259 -2.59 -11.06 -17.98
CA VAL A 259 -2.81 -9.71 -17.43
C VAL A 259 -4.26 -9.27 -17.62
N VAL A 260 -4.78 -9.37 -18.84
CA VAL A 260 -6.15 -8.94 -19.15
C VAL A 260 -7.18 -9.83 -18.44
N ALA A 261 -6.94 -11.13 -18.34
CA ALA A 261 -7.82 -12.05 -17.61
C ALA A 261 -7.88 -11.72 -16.12
N ALA A 262 -6.74 -11.45 -15.47
CA ALA A 262 -6.71 -11.05 -14.07
C ALA A 262 -7.50 -9.75 -13.83
N HIS A 263 -7.36 -8.76 -14.71
CA HIS A 263 -8.14 -7.51 -14.62
C HIS A 263 -9.64 -7.71 -14.92
N ARG A 264 -10.01 -8.70 -15.74
CA ARG A 264 -11.42 -9.08 -15.91
C ARG A 264 -11.98 -9.70 -14.63
N LEU A 265 -11.21 -10.52 -13.92
CA LEU A 265 -11.60 -11.05 -12.61
C LEU A 265 -11.76 -9.92 -11.60
N LEU A 266 -10.78 -9.02 -11.51
CA LEU A 266 -10.84 -7.84 -10.65
C LEU A 266 -12.10 -6.98 -10.93
N GLY A 267 -12.42 -6.78 -12.21
CA GLY A 267 -13.59 -6.02 -12.65
C GLY A 267 -14.94 -6.64 -12.29
N ARG A 268 -14.99 -7.87 -11.74
CA ARG A 268 -16.21 -8.46 -11.18
C ARG A 268 -16.50 -7.96 -9.77
N SER A 269 -15.52 -7.36 -9.11
CA SER A 269 -15.68 -6.85 -7.74
C SER A 269 -16.64 -5.64 -7.70
N PRO A 270 -17.53 -5.55 -6.69
CA PRO A 270 -18.33 -4.37 -6.44
C PRO A 270 -17.57 -3.27 -5.67
N SER A 271 -16.27 -3.45 -5.39
CA SER A 271 -15.42 -2.48 -4.68
C SER A 271 -15.55 -1.05 -5.24
N LEU A 272 -15.57 -0.06 -4.34
CA LEU A 272 -15.68 1.35 -4.70
C LEU A 272 -14.53 1.82 -5.58
N LEU A 273 -13.33 1.29 -5.36
CA LEU A 273 -12.13 1.59 -6.14
C LEU A 273 -11.55 0.29 -6.72
N LEU A 274 -11.16 0.32 -8.00
CA LEU A 274 -10.38 -0.73 -8.65
C LEU A 274 -9.04 -0.14 -9.07
N ALA A 275 -7.94 -0.81 -8.73
CA ALA A 275 -6.60 -0.36 -9.03
C ALA A 275 -5.86 -1.33 -9.94
N ALA A 276 -5.22 -0.79 -10.97
CA ALA A 276 -4.24 -1.47 -11.79
C ALA A 276 -2.86 -0.84 -11.53
N THR A 277 -1.83 -1.68 -11.47
CA THR A 277 -0.44 -1.22 -11.42
C THR A 277 0.02 -0.80 -12.83
N LEU A 278 0.97 0.12 -12.92
CA LEU A 278 1.54 0.50 -14.21
C LEU A 278 2.41 -0.63 -14.78
N GLU A 279 3.05 -1.40 -13.91
CA GLU A 279 3.82 -2.60 -14.23
C GLU A 279 2.94 -3.61 -14.97
N ASP A 280 1.76 -3.94 -14.45
CA ASP A 280 0.84 -4.86 -15.13
C ASP A 280 0.30 -4.25 -16.43
N ALA A 281 0.02 -2.93 -16.46
CA ALA A 281 -0.45 -2.25 -17.67
C ALA A 281 0.54 -2.34 -18.84
N VAL A 282 1.83 -2.54 -18.56
CA VAL A 282 2.87 -2.75 -19.58
C VAL A 282 3.45 -4.16 -19.60
N ALA A 283 2.87 -5.09 -18.83
CA ALA A 283 3.35 -6.45 -18.66
C ALA A 283 4.83 -6.53 -18.22
N GLU A 284 5.28 -5.62 -17.36
CA GLU A 284 6.61 -5.66 -16.76
C GLU A 284 6.71 -6.89 -15.83
N GLU A 285 7.79 -7.66 -15.98
CA GLU A 285 8.01 -8.87 -15.18
C GLU A 285 8.59 -8.58 -13.80
N ARG A 286 9.26 -7.44 -13.65
CA ARG A 286 9.99 -7.07 -12.44
C ARG A 286 9.11 -6.23 -11.52
N ARG A 287 9.03 -6.62 -10.24
CA ARG A 287 8.36 -5.78 -9.23
C ARG A 287 9.29 -4.70 -8.65
N PRO A 288 8.75 -3.57 -8.17
CA PRO A 288 9.55 -2.50 -7.56
C PRO A 288 10.32 -2.96 -6.31
N ASN A 289 9.69 -3.76 -5.46
CA ASN A 289 10.24 -4.19 -4.18
C ASN A 289 10.14 -5.70 -3.97
N ILE A 290 11.18 -6.29 -3.40
CA ILE A 290 11.12 -7.62 -2.77
C ILE A 290 11.34 -7.41 -1.27
N PRO A 291 10.30 -7.60 -0.43
CA PRO A 291 10.42 -7.47 1.02
C PRO A 291 11.57 -8.33 1.57
N GLY A 292 12.40 -7.76 2.44
CA GLY A 292 13.55 -8.42 3.06
C GLY A 292 14.81 -8.53 2.17
N ALA A 293 14.75 -8.20 0.88
CA ALA A 293 15.89 -8.32 -0.04
C ALA A 293 16.81 -7.09 -0.03
N ALA A 294 17.56 -6.87 1.06
CA ALA A 294 18.37 -5.65 1.25
C ALA A 294 19.48 -5.42 0.20
N THR A 295 19.97 -6.48 -0.47
CA THR A 295 21.04 -6.40 -1.49
C THR A 295 20.52 -6.17 -2.90
N ARG A 296 19.21 -6.33 -3.13
CA ARG A 296 18.55 -6.02 -4.40
C ARG A 296 18.39 -4.51 -4.51
N GLY A 297 18.50 -3.97 -5.73
CA GLY A 297 18.15 -2.58 -6.03
C GLY A 297 16.63 -2.34 -5.97
N ASN A 298 16.01 -2.54 -4.80
CA ASN A 298 14.62 -2.19 -4.55
C ASN A 298 14.42 -0.70 -4.80
N TRP A 299 13.23 -0.33 -5.30
CA TRP A 299 12.85 1.06 -5.60
C TRP A 299 13.69 1.74 -6.71
N CYS A 300 14.52 0.97 -7.41
CA CYS A 300 15.38 1.44 -8.51
C CYS A 300 15.03 0.79 -9.86
N VAL A 301 13.86 0.15 -9.98
CA VAL A 301 13.40 -0.52 -11.20
C VAL A 301 12.55 0.47 -12.02
N PRO A 302 13.03 0.96 -13.17
CA PRO A 302 12.23 1.83 -14.02
C PRO A 302 11.21 1.02 -14.83
N LEU A 303 10.07 1.64 -15.10
CA LEU A 303 9.12 1.12 -16.09
C LEU A 303 9.79 1.09 -17.47
N ALA A 304 9.63 0.00 -18.22
CA ALA A 304 10.24 -0.16 -19.54
C ALA A 304 9.62 0.73 -20.65
N VAL A 305 8.60 1.52 -20.31
CA VAL A 305 7.80 2.34 -21.23
C VAL A 305 7.75 3.78 -20.72
N ARG A 306 7.83 4.75 -21.63
CA ARG A 306 7.69 6.17 -21.30
C ARG A 306 6.23 6.54 -21.04
N VAL A 307 6.01 7.59 -20.25
CA VAL A 307 4.65 8.06 -19.92
C VAL A 307 3.87 8.43 -21.19
N GLU A 308 4.53 9.02 -22.19
CA GLU A 308 3.90 9.45 -23.45
C GLU A 308 3.42 8.27 -24.31
N ASP A 309 4.02 7.09 -24.14
CA ASP A 309 3.72 5.90 -24.93
C ASP A 309 2.61 5.05 -24.28
N LEU A 310 2.36 5.21 -22.97
CA LEU A 310 1.34 4.46 -22.21
C LEU A 310 -0.06 4.49 -22.85
N PRO A 311 -0.59 5.65 -23.33
CA PRO A 311 -1.93 5.67 -23.94
C PRO A 311 -2.07 4.82 -25.19
N SER A 312 -0.95 4.49 -25.84
CA SER A 312 -0.90 3.67 -27.06
C SER A 312 -0.45 2.22 -26.80
N HIS A 313 -0.01 1.91 -25.58
CA HIS A 313 0.47 0.57 -25.24
C HIS A 313 -0.69 -0.45 -25.29
N PRO A 314 -0.58 -1.55 -26.06
CA PRO A 314 -1.71 -2.47 -26.28
C PRO A 314 -2.29 -3.08 -24.99
N THR A 315 -1.42 -3.54 -24.09
CA THR A 315 -1.85 -4.11 -22.81
C THR A 315 -2.50 -3.06 -21.92
N ALA A 316 -2.00 -1.81 -21.93
CA ALA A 316 -2.55 -0.74 -21.11
C ALA A 316 -3.94 -0.34 -21.61
N GLN A 317 -4.14 -0.25 -22.92
CA GLN A 317 -5.45 -0.03 -23.52
C GLN A 317 -6.43 -1.15 -23.20
N ALA A 318 -5.98 -2.41 -23.25
CA ALA A 318 -6.82 -3.56 -22.92
C ALA A 318 -7.24 -3.57 -21.44
N VAL A 319 -6.30 -3.35 -20.52
CA VAL A 319 -6.57 -3.23 -19.07
C VAL A 319 -7.53 -2.07 -18.79
N ALA A 320 -7.25 -0.88 -19.33
CA ALA A 320 -8.12 0.28 -19.17
C ALA A 320 -9.53 0.04 -19.73
N GLY A 321 -9.64 -0.64 -20.87
CA GLY A 321 -10.92 -1.02 -21.48
C GLY A 321 -11.73 -1.96 -20.60
N VAL A 322 -11.09 -2.98 -20.01
CA VAL A 322 -11.74 -3.92 -19.08
C VAL A 322 -12.23 -3.21 -17.83
N LEU A 323 -11.38 -2.42 -17.17
CA LEU A 323 -11.76 -1.73 -15.93
C LEU A 323 -12.83 -0.65 -16.19
N ARG A 324 -12.77 0.05 -17.32
CA ARG A 324 -13.83 0.99 -17.72
C ARG A 324 -15.18 0.29 -17.86
N ALA A 325 -15.20 -0.88 -18.52
CA ALA A 325 -16.43 -1.65 -18.68
C ALA A 325 -17.01 -2.09 -17.32
N ALA A 326 -16.16 -2.54 -16.40
CA ALA A 326 -16.56 -2.91 -15.04
C ALA A 326 -17.21 -1.74 -14.28
N VAL A 327 -16.56 -0.58 -14.26
CA VAL A 327 -17.05 0.61 -13.54
C VAL A 327 -18.35 1.14 -14.17
N CYS A 328 -18.48 1.14 -15.50
CA CYS A 328 -19.72 1.55 -16.18
C CYS A 328 -20.88 0.57 -15.96
N GLY A 329 -20.60 -0.73 -15.91
CA GLY A 329 -21.59 -1.78 -15.63
C GLY A 329 -22.20 -1.63 -14.24
N LEU A 330 -21.37 -1.39 -13.22
CA LEU A 330 -21.81 -1.14 -11.85
C LEU A 330 -22.72 0.09 -11.74
N ARG A 331 -22.37 1.20 -12.39
CA ARG A 331 -23.22 2.42 -12.40
C ARG A 331 -24.59 2.18 -13.02
N SER A 332 -24.67 1.34 -14.05
CA SER A 332 -25.94 1.02 -14.72
C SER A 332 -26.83 0.13 -13.85
N ALA A 333 -26.25 -0.75 -13.03
CA ALA A 333 -26.98 -1.55 -12.05
C ALA A 333 -27.52 -0.69 -10.90
N VAL A 334 -26.69 0.20 -10.33
CA VAL A 334 -27.09 1.08 -9.22
C VAL A 334 -28.21 2.06 -9.62
N CYS A 335 -28.16 2.64 -10.83
CA CYS A 335 -29.24 3.53 -11.29
C CYS A 335 -30.52 2.80 -11.72
N GLY A 336 -30.48 1.47 -11.90
CA GLY A 336 -31.65 0.67 -12.27
C GLY A 336 -32.58 0.36 -11.09
N ASP A 337 -32.04 0.32 -9.87
CA ASP A 337 -32.79 -0.04 -8.66
C ASP A 337 -33.54 1.16 -8.02
N ASP A 338 -33.30 2.39 -8.47
CA ASP A 338 -34.00 3.61 -8.02
C ASP A 338 -35.28 3.94 -8.85
N MET A 339 -35.71 3.04 -9.74
CA MET A 339 -36.92 3.21 -10.59
C MET A 339 -37.97 2.10 -10.39
N GLY A 340 -37.98 1.43 -9.22
CA GLY A 340 -38.94 0.39 -8.84
C GLY A 340 -39.91 0.81 -7.75
#